data_AF-A0A7S3DS74-F1
#
_entry.id   AF-A0A7S3DS74-F1
#
_cell.length_a   1.000
_cell.length_b   1.000
_cell.length_c   1.000
_cell.angle_alpha   90.00
_cell.angle_beta   90.00
_cell.angle_gamma   90.00
#
_symmetry.space_group_name_H-M   'P 1'
#
loop_
_entity.id
_entity.type
_entity.pdbx_description
1 polymer ?
#
loop_
_entity_poly.entity_id
_entity_poly.type
_entity_poly.pdbx_seq_one_letter_code
_entity_poly.pdbx_strand_id
1 'polypeptide(L)'
;MEVHTLTEERGPNTAVDQNFQQQSMVHVHHRPSTAMLHNNNASPASSDNNHHDQEEKKWVVDPLPTDIICGRGARVSHPGNQHFRTIVMQRKGEYQQAKRREDKTRITLDIVHVLMGGAVPARFLLKDPDTDMFYDVGIDYAKEKVSPVVSELSRRRRCCVRIRSMVDYSVPMVSTPII
;
A
#
# COMPACT_ATOMS: atom_id res chain seq x y z
N MET A 1 -47.18 -19.85 48.92
CA MET A 1 -48.14 -19.15 48.06
C MET A 1 -47.36 -18.68 46.85
N GLU A 2 -47.40 -19.49 45.81
CA GLU A 2 -46.76 -19.27 44.50
C GLU A 2 -47.55 -18.28 43.63
N VAL A 3 -46.94 -18.02 42.45
CA VAL A 3 -47.46 -17.50 41.17
C VAL A 3 -47.42 -15.96 41.01
N HIS A 4 -46.41 -15.36 40.37
CA HIS A 4 -46.01 -15.39 38.94
C HIS A 4 -47.16 -15.06 37.97
N THR A 5 -47.20 -13.82 37.50
CA THR A 5 -47.97 -13.39 36.32
C THR A 5 -47.13 -13.53 35.06
N LEU A 6 -47.71 -14.22 34.08
CA LEU A 6 -47.13 -14.63 32.80
C LEU A 6 -47.67 -13.75 31.64
N THR A 7 -46.75 -13.35 30.76
CA THR A 7 -46.75 -13.43 29.27
C THR A 7 -47.92 -12.95 28.38
N GLU A 8 -47.53 -12.16 27.36
CA GLU A 8 -47.78 -12.36 25.90
C GLU A 8 -49.21 -12.11 25.33
N GLU A 9 -49.50 -11.72 24.08
CA GLU A 9 -48.82 -11.48 22.79
C GLU A 9 -49.83 -10.82 21.79
N ARG A 10 -49.31 -10.22 20.70
CA ARG A 10 -49.85 -10.12 19.31
C ARG A 10 -51.05 -9.19 18.94
N GLY A 11 -50.82 -8.41 17.86
CA GLY A 11 -51.82 -7.67 17.04
C GLY A 11 -52.59 -8.60 16.08
N PRO A 12 -52.89 -8.26 14.81
CA PRO A 12 -52.94 -6.98 14.07
C PRO A 12 -54.37 -6.65 13.56
N ASN A 13 -54.62 -5.52 12.90
CA ASN A 13 -55.76 -5.41 11.96
C ASN A 13 -55.57 -4.35 10.87
N THR A 14 -55.98 -4.76 9.68
CA THR A 14 -55.86 -4.16 8.36
C THR A 14 -57.13 -3.40 7.93
N ALA A 15 -57.00 -2.30 7.18
CA ALA A 15 -57.97 -1.86 6.15
C ALA A 15 -57.31 -0.73 5.33
N VAL A 16 -56.82 -0.96 4.10
CA VAL A 16 -57.48 -0.65 2.80
C VAL A 16 -58.52 0.48 2.81
N ASP A 17 -58.22 1.58 2.12
CA ASP A 17 -59.12 2.10 1.10
C ASP A 17 -58.37 2.86 -0.01
N GLN A 18 -58.82 2.69 -1.24
CA GLN A 18 -58.27 3.26 -2.48
C GLN A 18 -59.16 4.39 -2.99
N ASN A 19 -58.57 5.49 -3.45
CA ASN A 19 -59.06 6.32 -4.57
C ASN A 19 -58.10 7.50 -4.79
N PHE A 20 -57.80 8.07 -5.95
CA PHE A 20 -57.77 7.71 -7.38
C PHE A 20 -57.48 9.05 -8.09
N GLN A 21 -56.56 9.04 -9.06
CA GLN A 21 -56.32 10.07 -10.09
C GLN A 21 -55.82 11.45 -9.59
N GLN A 22 -54.94 12.20 -10.24
CA GLN A 22 -54.22 12.11 -11.51
C GLN A 22 -53.23 13.30 -11.53
N GLN A 23 -52.35 13.33 -12.54
CA GLN A 23 -51.59 14.47 -13.08
C GLN A 23 -50.13 14.68 -12.66
N SER A 24 -49.35 14.80 -13.73
CA SER A 24 -47.94 15.04 -13.96
C SER A 24 -47.31 16.24 -13.24
N MET A 25 -46.03 16.13 -12.86
CA MET A 25 -44.91 16.89 -13.47
C MET A 25 -43.64 16.74 -12.62
N VAL A 26 -42.55 16.34 -13.28
CA VAL A 26 -41.18 16.32 -12.75
C VAL A 26 -40.74 17.73 -12.35
N HIS A 27 -40.72 18.04 -11.05
CA HIS A 27 -40.12 19.28 -10.55
C HIS A 27 -38.65 19.02 -10.19
N VAL A 28 -37.79 19.35 -11.14
CA VAL A 28 -36.34 19.49 -10.96
C VAL A 28 -36.10 20.63 -9.96
N HIS A 29 -35.61 20.31 -8.77
CA HIS A 29 -35.15 21.33 -7.82
C HIS A 29 -33.90 22.02 -8.40
N HIS A 30 -34.12 23.21 -8.94
CA HIS A 30 -33.07 24.13 -9.35
C HIS A 30 -32.48 24.80 -8.09
N ARG A 31 -31.18 24.61 -7.89
CA ARG A 31 -30.39 25.24 -6.83
C ARG A 31 -30.21 26.74 -7.19
N PRO A 32 -30.57 27.70 -6.32
CA PRO A 32 -30.41 29.11 -6.66
C PRO A 32 -28.93 29.49 -6.73
N SER A 33 -28.56 30.05 -7.88
CA SER A 33 -27.23 30.55 -8.21
C SER A 33 -26.94 31.82 -7.41
N THR A 34 -26.09 31.72 -6.39
CA THR A 34 -25.56 32.88 -5.68
C THR A 34 -24.39 33.45 -6.49
N ALA A 35 -24.64 34.55 -7.19
CA ALA A 35 -23.59 35.34 -7.84
C ALA A 35 -22.66 35.92 -6.77
N MET A 36 -21.44 35.39 -6.68
CA MET A 36 -20.34 35.96 -5.90
C MET A 36 -19.38 36.67 -6.87
N LEU A 37 -19.00 37.87 -6.47
CA LEU A 37 -18.28 38.89 -7.24
C LEU A 37 -16.95 38.40 -7.84
N HIS A 38 -16.68 38.79 -9.09
CA HIS A 38 -15.40 38.59 -9.76
C HIS A 38 -14.33 39.52 -9.14
N ASN A 39 -13.35 38.97 -8.46
CA ASN A 39 -12.14 39.68 -8.04
C ASN A 39 -10.96 39.28 -8.93
N ASN A 40 -10.56 40.18 -9.83
CA ASN A 40 -9.45 40.00 -10.77
C ASN A 40 -8.11 40.37 -10.15
N ASN A 41 -7.75 39.71 -9.04
CA ASN A 41 -6.39 39.77 -8.53
C ASN A 41 -5.98 38.43 -7.93
N ALA A 42 -5.83 37.43 -8.81
CA ALA A 42 -5.00 36.27 -8.56
C ALA A 42 -3.95 36.26 -9.66
N SER A 43 -2.73 36.64 -9.31
CA SER A 43 -1.57 36.49 -10.17
C SER A 43 -1.42 35.03 -10.60
N PRO A 44 -1.28 34.71 -11.91
CA PRO A 44 -0.95 33.38 -12.37
C PRO A 44 0.57 33.22 -12.25
N ALA A 45 1.05 32.84 -11.07
CA ALA A 45 2.48 32.69 -10.80
C ALA A 45 2.80 31.30 -10.23
N SER A 46 2.66 30.30 -11.10
CA SER A 46 3.54 29.12 -11.23
C SER A 46 2.87 28.22 -12.27
N SER A 47 3.06 28.49 -13.57
CA SER A 47 3.88 27.59 -14.39
C SER A 47 3.72 26.13 -13.99
N ASP A 48 2.60 25.52 -14.40
CA ASP A 48 2.49 24.06 -14.61
C ASP A 48 3.41 23.70 -15.78
N ASN A 49 4.71 23.82 -15.56
CA ASN A 49 5.68 23.17 -16.40
C ASN A 49 5.65 21.70 -15.99
N ASN A 50 4.89 20.90 -16.74
CA ASN A 50 5.20 19.48 -16.92
C ASN A 50 6.58 19.37 -17.59
N HIS A 51 7.65 19.71 -16.85
CA HIS A 51 8.96 19.15 -17.09
C HIS A 51 8.84 17.71 -16.61
N HIS A 52 8.47 16.82 -17.52
CA HIS A 52 8.84 15.43 -17.42
C HIS A 52 10.36 15.41 -17.58
N ASP A 53 11.08 15.78 -16.51
CA ASP A 53 12.51 15.61 -16.40
C ASP A 53 12.73 14.12 -16.68
N GLN A 54 13.25 13.81 -17.87
CA GLN A 54 13.79 12.49 -18.14
C GLN A 54 14.99 12.36 -17.23
N GLU A 55 14.73 11.93 -16.00
CA GLU A 55 15.76 11.59 -15.03
C GLU A 55 16.64 10.53 -15.70
N GLU A 56 17.90 10.88 -15.91
CA GLU A 56 18.85 10.07 -16.66
C GLU A 56 18.94 8.68 -16.01
N LYS A 57 18.53 7.64 -16.74
CA LYS A 57 18.56 6.27 -16.23
C LYS A 57 19.99 5.88 -15.88
N LYS A 58 20.26 5.71 -14.59
CA LYS A 58 21.55 5.23 -14.11
C LYS A 58 21.65 3.73 -14.32
N TRP A 59 22.25 3.34 -15.44
CA TRP A 59 22.46 1.94 -15.81
C TRP A 59 23.43 1.23 -14.87
N VAL A 60 23.14 -0.05 -14.63
CA VAL A 60 23.89 -0.95 -13.78
C VAL A 60 24.15 -2.22 -14.57
N VAL A 61 25.43 -2.49 -14.85
CA VAL A 61 25.86 -3.66 -15.60
C VAL A 61 25.68 -4.92 -14.75
N ASP A 62 26.23 -4.92 -13.54
CA ASP A 62 26.19 -6.05 -12.62
C ASP A 62 25.51 -5.67 -11.29
N PRO A 63 24.37 -6.30 -10.96
CA PRO A 63 23.76 -6.17 -9.63
C PRO A 63 24.68 -6.70 -8.53
N LEU A 64 24.86 -5.91 -7.48
CA LEU A 64 25.52 -6.35 -6.26
C LEU A 64 24.62 -7.30 -5.47
N PRO A 65 25.16 -8.20 -4.63
CA PRO A 65 24.35 -9.07 -3.78
C PRO A 65 23.39 -8.33 -2.83
N THR A 66 23.71 -7.07 -2.49
CA THR A 66 22.86 -6.19 -1.67
C THR A 66 21.74 -5.53 -2.46
N ASP A 67 21.84 -5.47 -3.79
CA ASP A 67 20.84 -4.82 -4.63
C ASP A 67 19.51 -5.58 -4.64
N ILE A 68 18.43 -4.82 -4.67
CA ILE A 68 17.06 -5.30 -4.67
C ILE A 68 16.56 -5.29 -6.10
N ILE A 69 16.40 -6.48 -6.68
CA ILE A 69 15.94 -6.63 -8.05
C ILE A 69 14.41 -6.63 -8.08
N CYS A 70 13.85 -5.57 -8.64
CA CYS A 70 12.42 -5.38 -8.84
C CYS A 70 11.96 -6.07 -10.14
N GLY A 71 10.89 -6.88 -10.06
CA GLY A 71 10.30 -7.54 -11.22
C GLY A 71 9.50 -8.80 -10.86
N ARG A 72 9.05 -9.54 -11.88
CA ARG A 72 8.40 -10.86 -11.78
C ARG A 72 9.33 -11.92 -12.42
N GLY A 73 9.50 -13.10 -11.82
CA GLY A 73 10.28 -14.22 -12.40
C GLY A 73 11.32 -14.86 -11.47
N ALA A 74 12.19 -15.72 -12.01
CA ALA A 74 13.18 -16.52 -11.25
C ALA A 74 14.18 -15.69 -10.41
N ARG A 75 14.35 -14.40 -10.73
CA ARG A 75 15.25 -13.47 -10.02
C ARG A 75 14.70 -12.98 -8.68
N VAL A 76 13.52 -13.45 -8.27
CA VAL A 76 12.95 -13.23 -6.93
C VAL A 76 13.86 -13.81 -5.82
N SER A 77 14.70 -14.80 -6.13
CA SER A 77 15.60 -15.45 -5.16
C SER A 77 16.92 -14.72 -4.91
N HIS A 78 17.09 -13.48 -5.39
CA HIS A 78 18.30 -12.69 -5.18
C HIS A 78 18.59 -12.45 -3.68
N PRO A 79 19.85 -12.50 -3.20
CA PRO A 79 20.20 -12.27 -1.80
C PRO A 79 19.67 -10.93 -1.26
N GLY A 80 19.75 -9.85 -2.03
CA GLY A 80 19.20 -8.54 -1.62
C GLY A 80 17.68 -8.58 -1.41
N ASN A 81 16.94 -9.39 -2.19
CA ASN A 81 15.50 -9.57 -1.99
C ASN A 81 15.18 -10.36 -0.71
N GLN A 82 16.07 -11.26 -0.29
CA GLN A 82 15.93 -11.98 0.98
C GLN A 82 16.19 -11.04 2.16
N HIS A 83 17.28 -10.26 2.10
CA HIS A 83 17.59 -9.25 3.10
C HIS A 83 16.45 -8.24 3.25
N PHE A 84 15.94 -7.72 2.12
CA PHE A 84 14.77 -6.85 2.07
C PHE A 84 13.56 -7.43 2.83
N ARG A 85 13.22 -8.70 2.57
CA ARG A 85 12.10 -9.38 3.26
C ARG A 85 12.33 -9.51 4.77
N THR A 86 13.57 -9.78 5.18
CA THR A 86 13.93 -9.86 6.60
C THR A 86 13.72 -8.53 7.31
N ILE A 87 14.19 -7.41 6.73
CA ILE A 87 14.00 -6.08 7.30
C ILE A 87 12.51 -5.72 7.40
N VAL A 88 11.73 -5.98 6.34
CA VAL A 88 10.27 -5.76 6.38
C VAL A 88 9.60 -6.60 7.47
N MET A 89 10.01 -7.86 7.63
CA MET A 89 9.46 -8.74 8.66
C MET A 89 9.75 -8.26 10.08
N GLN A 90 10.91 -7.65 10.31
CA GLN A 90 11.25 -7.04 11.61
C GLN A 90 10.37 -5.82 11.90
N ARG A 91 10.11 -4.98 10.89
CA ARG A 91 9.35 -3.72 11.04
C ARG A 91 7.83 -3.88 10.93
N LYS A 92 7.33 -5.05 10.53
CA LYS A 92 5.89 -5.31 10.35
C LYS A 92 5.07 -5.03 11.62
N GLY A 93 5.62 -5.33 12.79
CA GLY A 93 4.91 -5.17 14.07
C GLY A 93 4.62 -3.70 14.38
N GLU A 94 5.60 -2.83 14.11
CA GLU A 94 5.43 -1.38 14.24
C GLU A 94 4.40 -0.85 13.23
N TYR A 95 4.44 -1.34 11.98
CA TYR A 95 3.48 -0.96 10.95
C TYR A 95 2.04 -1.37 11.28
N GLN A 96 1.87 -2.55 11.91
CA GLN A 96 0.55 -3.03 12.37
C GLN A 96 0.00 -2.19 13.53
N GLN A 97 0.87 -1.70 14.41
CA GLN A 97 0.49 -0.88 15.56
C GLN A 97 0.20 0.58 15.17
N ALA A 98 0.77 1.05 14.06
CA ALA A 98 0.54 2.39 13.53
C ALA A 98 -0.93 2.61 13.16
N LYS A 99 -1.56 3.59 13.83
CA LYS A 99 -2.97 3.97 13.59
C LYS A 99 -3.09 5.01 12.48
N ARG A 100 -2.15 5.96 12.40
CA ARG A 100 -2.19 7.06 11.43
C ARG A 100 -1.50 6.65 10.12
N ARG A 101 -1.96 7.24 9.02
CA ARG A 101 -1.36 7.04 7.70
C ARG A 101 0.06 7.60 7.61
N GLU A 102 0.31 8.70 8.31
CA GLU A 102 1.63 9.35 8.41
C GLU A 102 2.65 8.40 9.05
N ASP A 103 2.30 7.75 10.17
CA ASP A 103 3.17 6.79 10.85
C ASP A 103 3.55 5.62 9.94
N LYS A 104 2.59 5.09 9.19
CA LYS A 104 2.83 4.02 8.21
C LYS A 104 3.78 4.47 7.11
N THR A 105 3.62 5.69 6.63
CA THR A 105 4.49 6.27 5.60
C THR A 105 5.91 6.46 6.14
N ARG A 106 6.04 6.95 7.38
CA ARG A 106 7.32 7.08 8.07
C ARG A 106 8.02 5.74 8.22
N ILE A 107 7.32 4.69 8.68
CA ILE A 107 7.88 3.35 8.81
C ILE A 107 8.35 2.80 7.46
N THR A 108 7.59 3.02 6.37
CA THR A 108 8.01 2.65 5.02
C THR A 108 9.30 3.37 4.61
N LEU A 109 9.39 4.68 4.83
CA LEU A 109 10.57 5.47 4.50
C LEU A 109 11.78 5.03 5.33
N ASP A 110 11.59 4.78 6.63
CA ASP A 110 12.64 4.27 7.52
C ASP A 110 13.20 2.94 7.00
N ILE A 111 12.35 2.02 6.50
CA ILE A 111 12.80 0.76 5.90
C ILE A 111 13.68 1.02 4.68
N VAL A 112 13.27 1.95 3.80
CA VAL A 112 14.06 2.30 2.61
C VAL A 112 15.41 2.90 3.00
N HIS A 113 15.42 3.81 3.97
CA HIS A 113 16.66 4.42 4.47
C HIS A 113 17.60 3.38 5.12
N VAL A 114 17.07 2.41 5.87
CA VAL A 114 17.89 1.33 6.45
C VAL A 114 18.56 0.49 5.37
N LEU A 115 17.85 0.19 4.28
CA LEU A 115 18.39 -0.60 3.17
C LEU A 115 19.45 0.19 2.39
N MET A 116 19.22 1.48 2.17
CA MET A 116 20.14 2.35 1.42
C MET A 116 21.32 2.86 2.26
N GLY A 117 21.17 2.97 3.58
CA GLY A 117 22.16 3.53 4.50
C GLY A 117 23.11 2.52 5.14
N GLY A 118 23.11 1.27 4.69
CA GLY A 118 24.03 0.23 5.16
C GLY A 118 25.49 0.47 4.74
N ALA A 119 26.42 -0.30 5.30
CA ALA A 119 27.85 -0.23 4.93
C ALA A 119 28.10 -0.44 3.44
N VAL A 120 27.26 -1.26 2.80
CA VAL A 120 27.11 -1.33 1.34
C VAL A 120 25.68 -0.92 1.01
N PRO A 121 25.46 0.22 0.32
CA PRO A 121 24.11 0.71 0.04
C PRO A 121 23.39 -0.24 -0.90
N ALA A 122 22.16 -0.62 -0.57
CA ALA A 122 21.28 -1.35 -1.49
C ALA A 122 20.64 -0.37 -2.48
N ARG A 123 20.66 -0.71 -3.77
CA ARG A 123 19.87 0.00 -4.80
C ARG A 123 18.63 -0.79 -5.15
N PHE A 124 17.60 -0.09 -5.64
CA PHE A 124 16.44 -0.72 -6.24
C PHE A 124 16.67 -0.74 -7.74
N LEU A 125 16.79 -1.94 -8.29
CA LEU A 125 17.10 -2.13 -9.70
C LEU A 125 15.89 -2.64 -10.45
N LEU A 126 15.54 -2.01 -11.55
CA LEU A 126 14.54 -2.51 -12.48
C LEU A 126 15.23 -2.97 -13.77
N LYS A 127 14.73 -4.07 -14.34
CA LYS A 127 15.24 -4.58 -15.60
C LYS A 127 14.48 -3.94 -16.74
N ASP A 128 15.20 -3.38 -17.69
CA ASP A 128 14.65 -2.87 -18.93
C ASP A 128 14.34 -4.04 -19.88
N PRO A 129 13.10 -4.19 -20.37
CA PRO A 129 12.72 -5.32 -21.21
C PRO A 129 13.41 -5.31 -22.59
N ASP A 130 13.78 -4.13 -23.09
CA ASP A 130 14.34 -3.98 -24.43
C ASP A 130 15.85 -4.23 -24.47
N THR A 131 16.59 -3.69 -23.49
CA THR A 131 18.05 -3.82 -23.41
C THR A 131 18.52 -4.98 -22.54
N ASP A 132 17.62 -5.60 -21.77
CA ASP A 132 17.92 -6.62 -20.76
C ASP A 132 18.84 -6.13 -19.62
N MET A 133 19.12 -4.82 -19.55
CA MET A 133 20.00 -4.19 -18.57
C MET A 133 19.24 -3.71 -17.33
N PHE A 134 19.95 -3.55 -16.22
CA PHE A 134 19.38 -3.00 -14.99
C PHE A 134 19.61 -1.50 -14.91
N TYR A 135 18.67 -0.78 -14.31
CA TYR A 135 18.83 0.62 -13.97
C TYR A 135 18.32 0.90 -12.57
N ASP A 136 18.94 1.85 -11.90
CA ASP A 136 18.51 2.36 -10.59
C ASP A 136 17.24 3.19 -10.77
N VAL A 137 16.19 2.85 -10.02
CA VAL A 137 14.88 3.52 -10.05
C VAL A 137 14.69 4.51 -8.90
N GLY A 138 15.66 4.61 -7.98
CA GLY A 138 15.64 5.61 -6.92
C GLY A 138 14.61 5.35 -5.80
N ILE A 139 14.47 6.37 -4.94
CA ILE A 139 13.77 6.26 -3.65
C ILE A 139 12.24 6.23 -3.79
N ASP A 140 11.70 6.95 -4.78
CA ASP A 140 10.25 7.02 -4.98
C ASP A 140 9.69 5.67 -5.41
N TYR A 141 10.37 5.01 -6.34
CA TYR A 141 10.04 3.64 -6.71
C TYR A 141 10.27 2.67 -5.55
N ALA A 142 11.35 2.83 -4.77
CA ALA A 142 11.59 2.02 -3.59
C ALA A 142 10.41 2.06 -2.61
N LYS A 143 9.90 3.26 -2.32
CA LYS A 143 8.72 3.47 -1.47
C LYS A 143 7.46 2.80 -2.02
N GLU A 144 7.22 2.94 -3.33
CA GLU A 144 6.11 2.27 -4.01
C GLU A 144 6.26 0.74 -3.93
N LYS A 145 7.48 0.23 -3.99
CA LYS A 145 7.77 -1.20 -3.87
C LYS A 145 7.57 -1.72 -2.44
N VAL A 146 8.02 -0.98 -1.44
CA VAL A 146 7.97 -1.39 -0.03
C VAL A 146 6.54 -1.36 0.52
N SER A 147 5.74 -0.36 0.16
CA SER A 147 4.40 -0.14 0.76
C SER A 147 3.45 -1.34 0.62
N PRO A 148 3.28 -1.96 -0.57
CA PRO A 148 2.46 -3.15 -0.74
C PRO A 148 3.01 -4.35 0.01
N VAL A 149 4.34 -4.54 0.03
CA VAL A 149 4.99 -5.68 0.69
C VAL A 149 4.79 -5.62 2.20
N VAL A 150 5.04 -4.45 2.82
CA VAL A 150 4.80 -4.24 4.25
C VAL A 150 3.32 -4.45 4.57
N SER A 151 2.42 -3.90 3.75
CA SER A 151 0.97 -4.04 3.94
C SER A 151 0.52 -5.49 3.86
N GLU A 152 1.00 -6.25 2.88
CA GLU A 152 0.65 -7.66 2.68
C GLU A 152 1.18 -8.54 3.82
N LEU A 153 2.44 -8.35 4.22
CA LEU A 153 3.05 -9.07 5.33
C LEU A 153 2.46 -8.67 6.71
N SER A 154 1.89 -7.47 6.80
CA SER A 154 1.23 -6.95 8.00
C SER A 154 -0.25 -7.30 8.09
N ARG A 155 -0.87 -7.86 7.04
CA ARG A 155 -2.25 -8.36 7.17
C ARG A 155 -2.24 -9.58 8.08
N ARG A 156 -2.95 -9.50 9.21
CA ARG A 156 -3.27 -10.66 10.05
C ARG A 156 -3.82 -11.75 9.13
N ARG A 157 -3.13 -12.89 9.05
CA ARG A 157 -3.63 -14.06 8.32
C ARG A 157 -5.02 -14.36 8.85
N ARG A 158 -6.07 -14.18 8.04
CA ARG A 158 -7.34 -14.86 8.28
C ARG A 158 -7.02 -16.35 8.25
N CYS A 159 -7.41 -17.06 9.30
CA CYS A 159 -7.09 -18.47 9.50
C CYS A 159 -7.57 -19.32 8.30
N CYS A 160 -6.71 -20.26 7.84
CA CYS A 160 -6.94 -21.31 6.82
C CYS A 160 -7.27 -20.77 5.40
N VAL A 161 -6.41 -20.86 4.37
CA VAL A 161 -6.04 -22.06 3.60
C VAL A 161 -4.75 -21.76 2.82
N ARG A 162 -3.76 -22.66 2.94
CA ARG A 162 -2.57 -22.82 2.07
C ARG A 162 -1.48 -21.74 2.19
N ILE A 163 -0.85 -21.66 3.36
CA ILE A 163 0.56 -21.27 3.45
C ILE A 163 1.36 -22.37 2.73
N ARG A 164 1.72 -22.12 1.47
CA ARG A 164 2.75 -22.90 0.81
C ARG A 164 4.08 -22.50 1.46
N SER A 165 4.53 -23.34 2.40
CA SER A 165 5.93 -23.51 2.81
C SER A 165 6.68 -22.22 3.17
N MET A 166 6.52 -21.80 4.42
CA MET A 166 7.54 -20.99 5.12
C MET A 166 8.29 -21.92 6.07
N VAL A 167 8.89 -22.98 5.51
CA VAL A 167 9.80 -23.88 6.23
C VAL A 167 11.23 -23.45 5.98
N ASP A 168 11.92 -23.26 7.11
CA ASP A 168 13.34 -23.44 7.38
C ASP A 168 14.36 -22.67 6.54
N TYR A 169 14.83 -21.55 7.10
CA TYR A 169 16.22 -21.11 6.96
C TYR A 169 16.79 -20.84 8.36
N SER A 170 16.97 -21.91 9.13
CA SER A 170 18.02 -21.97 10.15
C SER A 170 19.34 -22.07 9.39
N VAL A 171 20.11 -20.99 9.38
CA VAL A 171 21.45 -20.96 8.78
C VAL A 171 22.40 -21.66 9.76
N PRO A 172 23.01 -22.81 9.44
CA PRO A 172 24.10 -23.33 10.25
C PRO A 172 25.31 -22.39 10.11
N MET A 173 25.72 -21.84 11.24
CA MET A 173 26.92 -21.02 11.39
C MET A 173 28.14 -21.86 11.02
N VAL A 174 28.61 -21.75 9.77
CA VAL A 174 29.85 -22.41 9.36
C VAL A 174 31.04 -21.66 9.96
N SER A 175 31.61 -22.25 11.00
CA SER A 175 32.88 -21.86 11.60
C SER A 175 34.00 -22.20 10.61
N THR A 176 34.62 -21.18 10.03
CA THR A 176 35.84 -21.32 9.22
C THR A 176 37.06 -21.34 10.14
N PRO A 177 37.91 -22.38 10.12
CA PRO A 177 39.19 -22.34 10.84
C PRO A 177 40.18 -21.44 10.09
N ILE A 178 40.83 -20.56 10.86
CA ILE A 178 42.02 -19.79 10.46
C ILE A 178 43.20 -20.77 10.47
N ILE A 179 43.91 -20.85 9.34
CA ILE A 179 45.26 -21.43 9.26
C ILE A 179 46.25 -20.27 9.31
#